data_AF-A0A841YA51-F1
#
_entry.id   AF-A0A841YA51-F1
#
_cell.length_a   1.000
_cell.length_b   1.000
_cell.length_c   1.000
_cell.angle_alpha   90.00
_cell.angle_beta   90.00
_cell.angle_gamma   90.00
#
_symmetry.space_group_name_H-M   'P 1'
#
loop_
_entity.id
_entity.type
_entity.pdbx_description
1 polymer ?
#
loop_
_entity_poly.entity_id
_entity_poly.type
_entity_poly.pdbx_seq_one_letter_code
_entity_poly.pdbx_strand_id
1 'polypeptide(L)'
;MNQKKIILGVSLAVLIGGGAVTGGVLYHQEQVKAEQQALVQQKEAKKLAAEKEDSKRNMEATAAVVALFGSKDFKLLADNYTEERLQNAKQVVANLKNATAQKELTEKITQASILATQVNETTKRVQSLFKDTKKEALAAGIKQETIASVKLDITKKTPQKSAQASLTKDVNKAAVLYQQQMAAQEKAKQQEKQVAGNSNGSTTNVAEEKGSTNKPSNAAGEASKDVSGSSNTGGNTDSSANTESSEASSSKSSGSASTPKNEQSTSTGSPGQSSGNKASSDQSPAANQPVVAKMNLASRTNQIITVVASGSSANVKFWEKSNGTWKQVFSVNGRVGSQGVGAADENHSRTPRGAYSLGHAFGTSNPGTSLSFRQITNRSYWISNVNDPQYNTWQERSSSNRADEHMASYPTQYRYGVVINYNTARTPGAGSGFFLHCSNSAATAGCVAIPTESMRTVLQKLNGGAYIVNVTSESELLNY
;
A
#
# COMPACT_ATOMS: atom_id res chain seq x y z
N MET A 1 13.43 44.63 -12.53
CA MET A 1 12.61 44.01 -13.59
C MET A 1 11.20 43.80 -13.06
N ASN A 2 10.19 44.44 -13.66
CA ASN A 2 8.79 44.34 -13.23
C ASN A 2 8.03 43.32 -14.10
N GLN A 3 7.32 42.39 -13.47
CA GLN A 3 6.30 41.56 -14.14
C GLN A 3 4.92 41.95 -13.58
N LYS A 4 4.10 42.60 -14.42
CA LYS A 4 2.78 43.11 -14.04
C LYS A 4 1.77 41.95 -13.99
N LYS A 5 0.88 41.97 -13.00
CA LYS A 5 -0.30 41.10 -12.96
C LYS A 5 -1.19 41.38 -14.18
N ILE A 6 -1.47 40.37 -14.98
CA ILE A 6 -2.46 40.46 -16.07
C ILE A 6 -3.84 40.26 -15.46
N ILE A 7 -4.61 41.33 -15.36
CA ILE A 7 -6.06 41.29 -15.13
C ILE A 7 -6.69 41.12 -16.50
N LEU A 8 -7.29 39.95 -16.77
CA LEU A 8 -8.01 39.71 -18.01
C LEU A 8 -9.43 40.29 -17.90
N GLY A 9 -9.56 41.58 -18.17
CA GLY A 9 -10.86 42.24 -18.31
C GLY A 9 -11.56 41.79 -19.60
N VAL A 10 -12.82 41.38 -19.50
CA VAL A 10 -13.65 41.07 -20.67
C VAL A 10 -14.17 42.38 -21.26
N SER A 11 -13.54 42.85 -22.34
CA SER A 11 -14.03 44.01 -23.09
C SER A 11 -15.25 43.63 -23.94
N LEU A 12 -16.44 44.04 -23.50
CA LEU A 12 -17.67 43.94 -24.30
C LEU A 12 -17.84 45.23 -25.11
N ALA A 13 -17.51 45.20 -26.40
CA ALA A 13 -17.79 46.30 -27.31
C ALA A 13 -19.24 46.21 -27.83
N VAL A 14 -20.12 47.08 -27.33
CA VAL A 14 -21.50 47.22 -27.84
C VAL A 14 -21.57 48.42 -28.77
N LEU A 15 -21.75 48.17 -30.06
CA LEU A 15 -22.12 49.20 -31.04
C LEU A 15 -23.60 49.56 -30.86
N ILE A 16 -23.85 50.82 -30.51
CA ILE A 16 -25.21 51.34 -30.28
C ILE A 16 -25.82 51.79 -31.61
N GLY A 17 -26.96 51.19 -31.98
CA GLY A 17 -27.77 51.61 -33.12
C GLY A 17 -29.27 51.60 -32.76
N GLY A 18 -29.84 52.80 -32.58
CA GLY A 18 -31.28 53.15 -32.56
C GLY A 18 -32.31 52.12 -32.11
N GLY A 19 -32.85 52.27 -30.88
CA GLY A 19 -33.98 51.47 -30.39
C GLY A 19 -34.41 51.81 -28.96
N ALA A 20 -34.81 53.05 -28.72
CA ALA A 20 -34.97 53.57 -27.35
C ALA A 20 -36.29 53.15 -26.67
N VAL A 21 -36.13 52.47 -25.52
CA VAL A 21 -36.71 52.71 -24.18
C VAL A 21 -37.15 51.40 -23.51
N THR A 22 -37.97 50.56 -24.15
CA THR A 22 -38.41 49.27 -23.56
C THR A 22 -37.31 48.20 -23.51
N GLY A 23 -36.36 48.21 -24.46
CA GLY A 23 -35.28 47.21 -24.50
C GLY A 23 -34.21 47.38 -23.40
N GLY A 24 -33.93 48.62 -22.98
CA GLY A 24 -32.82 48.90 -22.04
C GLY A 24 -33.06 48.36 -20.63
N VAL A 25 -34.30 48.42 -20.14
CA VAL A 25 -34.66 47.92 -18.80
C VAL A 25 -34.61 46.41 -18.75
N LEU A 26 -35.11 45.72 -19.79
CA LEU A 26 -35.02 44.26 -19.91
C LEU A 26 -33.56 43.80 -20.00
N TYR A 27 -32.74 44.43 -20.85
CA TYR A 27 -31.33 44.09 -21.00
C TYR A 27 -30.55 44.24 -19.69
N HIS A 28 -30.79 45.30 -18.92
CA HIS A 28 -30.14 45.49 -17.62
C HIS A 28 -30.62 44.45 -16.57
N GLN A 29 -31.91 44.09 -16.59
CA GLN A 29 -32.48 43.07 -15.70
C GLN A 29 -31.96 41.66 -16.01
N GLU A 30 -31.65 41.35 -17.27
CA GLU A 30 -31.01 40.09 -17.67
C GLU A 30 -29.54 40.03 -17.25
N GLN A 31 -28.77 41.12 -17.39
CA GLN A 31 -27.39 41.19 -16.93
C GLN A 31 -27.27 40.95 -15.41
N VAL A 32 -28.12 41.59 -14.60
CA VAL A 32 -28.15 41.39 -13.14
C VAL A 32 -28.50 39.94 -12.77
N LYS A 33 -29.43 39.29 -13.50
CA LYS A 33 -29.74 37.86 -13.30
C LYS A 33 -28.54 36.96 -13.65
N ALA A 34 -27.85 37.24 -14.76
CA ALA A 34 -26.67 36.48 -15.17
C ALA A 34 -25.52 36.61 -14.16
N GLU A 35 -25.28 37.81 -13.62
CA GLU A 35 -24.26 38.04 -12.59
C GLU A 35 -24.60 37.32 -11.27
N GLN A 36 -25.87 37.37 -10.83
CA GLN A 36 -26.32 36.61 -9.66
C GLN A 36 -26.17 35.10 -9.86
N GLN A 37 -26.51 34.57 -11.03
CA GLN A 37 -26.31 33.15 -11.37
C GLN A 37 -24.84 32.76 -11.38
N ALA A 38 -23.96 33.59 -11.96
CA ALA A 38 -22.51 33.37 -11.94
C ALA A 38 -21.95 33.36 -10.51
N LEU A 39 -22.48 34.22 -9.62
CA LEU A 39 -22.07 34.28 -8.22
C LEU A 39 -22.57 33.07 -7.40
N VAL A 40 -23.75 32.52 -7.70
CA VAL A 40 -24.23 31.24 -7.16
C VAL A 40 -23.34 30.09 -7.63
N GLN A 41 -23.10 29.97 -8.94
CA GLN A 41 -22.22 28.95 -9.52
C GLN A 41 -20.79 29.02 -8.93
N GLN A 42 -20.26 30.23 -8.69
CA GLN A 42 -18.95 30.39 -8.05
C GLN A 42 -18.95 29.91 -6.58
N LYS A 43 -20.03 30.15 -5.82
CA LYS A 43 -20.18 29.66 -4.44
C LYS A 43 -20.26 28.13 -4.41
N GLU A 44 -21.04 27.53 -5.30
CA GLU A 44 -21.16 26.07 -5.43
C GLU A 44 -19.83 25.42 -5.87
N ALA A 45 -19.14 26.01 -6.85
CA ALA A 45 -17.82 25.55 -7.28
C ALA A 45 -16.77 25.61 -6.14
N LYS A 46 -16.79 26.67 -5.32
CA LYS A 46 -15.94 26.80 -4.12
C LYS A 46 -16.28 25.74 -3.06
N LYS A 47 -17.57 25.48 -2.81
CA LYS A 47 -18.02 24.42 -1.90
C LYS A 47 -17.55 23.04 -2.36
N LEU A 48 -17.77 22.72 -3.64
CA LEU A 48 -17.34 21.46 -4.26
C LEU A 48 -15.82 21.29 -4.26
N ALA A 49 -15.06 22.38 -4.40
CA ALA A 49 -13.59 22.35 -4.28
C ALA A 49 -13.14 22.03 -2.85
N ALA A 50 -13.78 22.63 -1.83
CA ALA A 50 -13.51 22.33 -0.43
C ALA A 50 -13.86 20.87 -0.07
N GLU A 51 -15.01 20.37 -0.51
CA GLU A 51 -15.43 18.97 -0.32
C GLU A 51 -14.46 17.97 -0.99
N LYS A 52 -13.95 18.29 -2.19
CA LYS A 52 -12.92 17.49 -2.87
C LYS A 52 -11.59 17.47 -2.12
N GLU A 53 -11.16 18.60 -1.59
CA GLU A 53 -9.93 18.72 -0.80
C GLU A 53 -10.06 17.97 0.55
N ASP A 54 -11.20 18.06 1.23
CA ASP A 54 -11.47 17.30 2.46
C ASP A 54 -11.55 15.78 2.19
N SER A 55 -12.14 15.36 1.07
CA SER A 55 -12.15 13.97 0.62
C SER A 55 -10.73 13.46 0.32
N LYS A 56 -9.88 14.28 -0.32
CA LYS A 56 -8.47 13.95 -0.58
C LYS A 56 -7.69 13.77 0.72
N ARG A 57 -7.82 14.68 1.69
CA ARG A 57 -7.18 14.55 3.02
C ARG A 57 -7.60 13.27 3.72
N ASN A 58 -8.88 12.91 3.63
CA ASN A 58 -9.38 11.66 4.21
C ASN A 58 -8.75 10.41 3.56
N MET A 59 -8.56 10.42 2.23
CA MET A 59 -7.84 9.37 1.52
C MET A 59 -6.36 9.28 1.93
N GLU A 60 -5.66 10.42 2.01
CA GLU A 60 -4.25 10.50 2.39
C GLU A 60 -4.02 10.01 3.83
N ALA A 61 -4.88 10.41 4.77
CA ALA A 61 -4.85 9.92 6.14
C ALA A 61 -5.15 8.42 6.23
N THR A 62 -6.14 7.93 5.49
CA THR A 62 -6.43 6.48 5.42
C THR A 62 -5.22 5.70 4.89
N ALA A 63 -4.58 6.19 3.82
CA ALA A 63 -3.41 5.55 3.24
C ALA A 63 -2.21 5.54 4.21
N ALA A 64 -1.96 6.64 4.93
CA ALA A 64 -0.90 6.74 5.92
C ALA A 64 -1.09 5.73 7.08
N VAL A 65 -2.32 5.58 7.57
CA VAL A 65 -2.65 4.62 8.64
C VAL A 65 -2.58 3.18 8.15
N VAL A 66 -3.13 2.87 6.97
CA VAL A 66 -3.06 1.51 6.38
C VAL A 66 -1.60 1.11 6.13
N ALA A 67 -0.73 2.04 5.74
CA ALA A 67 0.70 1.79 5.52
C ALA A 67 1.51 1.47 6.79
N LEU A 68 0.91 1.56 7.99
CA LEU A 68 1.50 1.04 9.23
C LEU A 68 1.39 -0.50 9.33
N PHE A 69 0.49 -1.12 8.57
CA PHE A 69 0.13 -2.54 8.70
C PHE A 69 0.58 -3.39 7.52
N GLY A 70 1.03 -4.61 7.83
CA GLY A 70 1.42 -5.65 6.87
C GLY A 70 0.30 -6.66 6.59
N SER A 71 -0.88 -6.50 7.20
CA SER A 71 -2.06 -7.34 6.98
C SER A 71 -3.36 -6.52 6.90
N LYS A 72 -4.31 -6.99 6.07
CA LYS A 72 -5.62 -6.33 5.86
C LYS A 72 -6.53 -6.36 7.10
N ASP A 73 -6.25 -7.24 8.07
CA ASP A 73 -6.98 -7.34 9.34
C ASP A 73 -6.37 -6.53 10.49
N PHE A 74 -5.34 -5.72 10.19
CA PHE A 74 -4.66 -4.83 11.13
C PHE A 74 -3.97 -5.55 12.31
N LYS A 75 -3.68 -6.85 12.20
CA LYS A 75 -2.99 -7.62 13.26
C LYS A 75 -1.48 -7.73 13.10
N LEU A 76 -0.94 -7.31 11.96
CA LEU A 76 0.49 -7.34 11.65
C LEU A 76 0.96 -5.93 11.27
N LEU A 77 2.08 -5.47 11.81
CA LEU A 77 2.77 -4.27 11.33
C LEU A 77 3.43 -4.50 9.97
N ALA A 78 3.59 -3.43 9.22
CA ALA A 78 4.36 -3.46 7.98
C ALA A 78 5.85 -3.66 8.29
N ASP A 79 6.57 -4.38 7.43
CA ASP A 79 8.01 -4.59 7.63
C ASP A 79 8.84 -3.30 7.48
N ASN A 80 8.24 -2.26 6.89
CA ASN A 80 8.77 -0.88 6.80
C ASN A 80 8.11 0.09 7.80
N TYR A 81 7.45 -0.42 8.85
CA TYR A 81 6.95 0.41 9.95
C TYR A 81 8.10 1.15 10.64
N THR A 82 7.90 2.44 10.92
CA THR A 82 8.81 3.28 11.71
C THR A 82 8.00 4.19 12.63
N GLU A 83 8.61 4.68 13.71
CA GLU A 83 7.96 5.66 14.59
C GLU A 83 7.64 6.96 13.84
N GLU A 84 8.51 7.39 12.91
CA GLU A 84 8.25 8.52 12.01
C GLU A 84 6.95 8.35 11.21
N ARG A 85 6.70 7.15 10.67
CA ARG A 85 5.43 6.85 9.96
C ARG A 85 4.23 6.89 10.90
N LEU A 86 4.37 6.39 12.14
CA LEU A 86 3.31 6.50 13.15
C LEU A 86 3.00 7.97 13.50
N GLN A 87 4.01 8.81 13.64
CA GLN A 87 3.84 10.24 13.93
C GLN A 87 3.25 11.01 12.73
N ASN A 88 3.67 10.70 11.51
CA ASN A 88 3.03 11.23 10.30
C ASN A 88 1.54 10.83 10.24
N ALA A 89 1.21 9.54 10.47
CA ALA A 89 -0.17 9.06 10.52
C ALA A 89 -1.01 9.79 11.58
N LYS A 90 -0.48 10.00 12.80
CA LYS A 90 -1.11 10.82 13.85
C LYS A 90 -1.38 12.25 13.36
N GLN A 91 -0.39 12.89 12.74
CA GLN A 91 -0.51 14.27 12.26
C GLN A 91 -1.57 14.41 11.17
N VAL A 92 -1.60 13.54 10.16
CA VAL A 92 -2.60 13.66 9.08
C VAL A 92 -4.02 13.34 9.56
N VAL A 93 -4.19 12.42 10.51
CA VAL A 93 -5.50 12.10 11.11
C VAL A 93 -6.01 13.23 12.02
N ALA A 94 -5.13 13.87 12.79
CA ALA A 94 -5.49 15.02 13.63
C ALA A 94 -6.04 16.21 12.82
N ASN A 95 -5.65 16.34 11.55
CA ASN A 95 -6.07 17.43 10.66
C ASN A 95 -7.34 17.12 9.83
N LEU A 96 -8.03 16.00 10.08
CA LEU A 96 -9.28 15.65 9.40
C LEU A 96 -10.48 16.41 9.98
N LYS A 97 -11.35 16.91 9.09
CA LYS A 97 -12.64 17.51 9.46
C LYS A 97 -13.76 16.47 9.67
N ASN A 98 -13.63 15.28 9.11
CA ASN A 98 -14.61 14.21 9.27
C ASN A 98 -14.37 13.50 10.61
N ALA A 99 -15.17 13.83 11.62
CA ALA A 99 -15.02 13.31 12.98
C ALA A 99 -15.13 11.77 13.06
N THR A 100 -16.00 11.15 12.26
CA THR A 100 -16.15 9.69 12.23
C THR A 100 -14.87 9.02 11.71
N ALA A 101 -14.37 9.48 10.55
CA ALA A 101 -13.13 8.93 9.98
C ALA A 101 -11.91 9.23 10.85
N GLN A 102 -11.85 10.42 11.48
CA GLN A 102 -10.81 10.76 12.45
C GLN A 102 -10.81 9.78 13.63
N LYS A 103 -11.98 9.47 14.19
CA LYS A 103 -12.10 8.50 15.30
C LYS A 103 -11.65 7.10 14.88
N GLU A 104 -12.19 6.57 13.80
CA GLU A 104 -11.85 5.22 13.28
C GLU A 104 -10.35 5.08 12.99
N LEU A 105 -9.74 6.08 12.34
CA LEU A 105 -8.31 6.07 12.03
C LEU A 105 -7.45 6.24 13.29
N THR A 106 -7.91 6.97 14.31
CA THR A 106 -7.23 7.08 15.61
C THR A 106 -7.23 5.75 16.38
N GLU A 107 -8.33 5.01 16.34
CA GLU A 107 -8.41 3.64 16.90
C GLU A 107 -7.41 2.70 16.20
N LYS A 108 -7.24 2.82 14.88
CA LYS A 108 -6.20 2.07 14.14
C LYS A 108 -4.77 2.51 14.45
N ILE A 109 -4.50 3.80 14.64
CA ILE A 109 -3.20 4.29 15.12
C ILE A 109 -2.86 3.72 16.50
N THR A 110 -3.86 3.63 17.38
CA THR A 110 -3.72 3.00 18.71
C THR A 110 -3.40 1.52 18.57
N GLN A 111 -4.11 0.80 17.70
CA GLN A 111 -3.83 -0.61 17.38
C GLN A 111 -2.38 -0.80 16.88
N ALA A 112 -1.88 0.03 15.95
CA ALA A 112 -0.49 -0.02 15.48
C ALA A 112 0.52 0.21 16.62
N SER A 113 0.24 1.16 17.53
CA SER A 113 1.09 1.48 18.68
C SER A 113 1.19 0.29 19.66
N ILE A 114 0.10 -0.45 19.86
CA ILE A 114 0.08 -1.68 20.68
C ILE A 114 0.94 -2.78 20.03
N LEU A 115 0.80 -3.00 18.71
CA LEU A 115 1.62 -3.99 18.01
C LEU A 115 3.12 -3.62 18.05
N ALA A 116 3.46 -2.33 17.92
CA ALA A 116 4.83 -1.84 18.02
C ALA A 116 5.42 -2.09 19.42
N THR A 117 4.59 -1.95 20.46
CA THR A 117 4.97 -2.26 21.85
C THR A 117 5.29 -3.75 22.00
N GLN A 118 4.48 -4.66 21.45
CA GLN A 118 4.73 -6.11 21.48
C GLN A 118 6.04 -6.52 20.77
N VAL A 119 6.36 -5.88 19.63
CA VAL A 119 7.66 -6.07 18.95
C VAL A 119 8.82 -5.59 19.84
N ASN A 120 8.68 -4.42 20.47
CA ASN A 120 9.70 -3.86 21.36
C ASN A 120 9.90 -4.70 22.63
N GLU A 121 8.84 -5.23 23.24
CA GLU A 121 8.91 -6.14 24.39
C GLU A 121 9.65 -7.43 24.03
N THR A 122 9.31 -8.05 22.89
CA THR A 122 9.99 -9.27 22.46
C THR A 122 11.46 -9.00 22.10
N THR A 123 11.75 -7.84 21.49
CA THR A 123 13.11 -7.38 21.21
C THR A 123 13.94 -7.23 22.50
N LYS A 124 13.38 -6.57 23.54
CA LYS A 124 14.04 -6.45 24.86
C LYS A 124 14.32 -7.80 25.50
N ARG A 125 13.38 -8.76 25.41
CA ARG A 125 13.58 -10.12 25.94
C ARG A 125 14.69 -10.87 25.22
N VAL A 126 14.80 -10.74 23.90
CA VAL A 126 15.93 -11.30 23.13
C VAL A 126 17.25 -10.63 23.50
N GLN A 127 17.28 -9.31 23.62
CA GLN A 127 18.47 -8.57 24.06
C GLN A 127 18.92 -9.02 25.46
N SER A 128 17.99 -9.28 26.39
CA SER A 128 18.30 -9.73 27.76
C SER A 128 18.94 -11.13 27.85
N LEU A 129 18.94 -11.91 26.76
CA LEU A 129 19.70 -13.17 26.71
C LEU A 129 21.21 -12.94 26.63
N PHE A 130 21.66 -11.76 26.21
CA PHE A 130 23.06 -11.45 25.96
C PHE A 130 23.64 -10.49 27.00
N LYS A 131 24.94 -10.63 27.28
CA LYS A 131 25.69 -9.71 28.14
C LYS A 131 26.02 -8.40 27.43
N ASP A 132 26.14 -8.44 26.10
CA ASP A 132 26.70 -7.38 25.27
C ASP A 132 25.86 -7.14 24.00
N THR A 133 26.02 -5.95 23.40
CA THR A 133 25.27 -5.53 22.21
C THR A 133 25.70 -6.23 20.91
N LYS A 134 26.92 -6.80 20.86
CA LYS A 134 27.40 -7.64 19.74
C LYS A 134 26.84 -9.06 19.81
N LYS A 135 26.19 -9.41 20.92
CA LYS A 135 25.57 -10.71 21.22
C LYS A 135 26.63 -11.82 21.23
N GLU A 136 27.83 -11.53 21.74
CA GLU A 136 28.98 -12.45 21.75
C GLU A 136 28.96 -13.39 22.96
N ALA A 137 28.44 -12.95 24.10
CA ALA A 137 28.26 -13.78 25.30
C ALA A 137 26.82 -13.73 25.84
N LEU A 138 26.41 -14.80 26.53
CA LEU A 138 25.14 -14.83 27.26
C LEU A 138 25.20 -13.98 28.54
N ALA A 139 24.04 -13.47 28.95
CA ALA A 139 23.88 -12.88 30.28
C ALA A 139 24.04 -13.94 31.38
N ALA A 140 24.35 -13.51 32.61
CA ALA A 140 24.49 -14.42 33.74
C ALA A 140 23.14 -15.09 34.07
N GLY A 141 23.17 -16.40 34.37
CA GLY A 141 22.00 -17.15 34.81
C GLY A 141 20.99 -17.56 33.72
N ILE A 142 21.28 -17.30 32.44
CA ILE A 142 20.42 -17.76 31.33
C ILE A 142 20.37 -19.29 31.26
N LYS A 143 19.16 -19.85 31.19
CA LYS A 143 18.90 -21.29 31.09
C LYS A 143 18.23 -21.66 29.76
N GLN A 144 18.23 -22.95 29.42
CA GLN A 144 17.61 -23.46 28.20
C GLN A 144 16.10 -23.17 28.13
N GLU A 145 15.39 -23.20 29.27
CA GLU A 145 13.96 -22.90 29.35
C GLU A 145 13.66 -21.42 29.06
N THR A 146 14.55 -20.52 29.49
CA THR A 146 14.47 -19.08 29.18
C THR A 146 14.59 -18.85 27.67
N ILE A 147 15.57 -19.48 27.02
CA ILE A 147 15.79 -19.39 25.57
C ILE A 147 14.59 -19.97 24.81
N ALA A 148 14.05 -21.11 25.25
CA ALA A 148 12.86 -21.72 24.65
C ALA A 148 11.61 -20.83 24.81
N SER A 149 11.40 -20.21 25.98
CA SER A 149 10.32 -19.24 26.21
C SER A 149 10.44 -18.00 25.31
N VAL A 150 11.63 -17.45 25.15
CA VAL A 150 11.86 -16.31 24.25
C VAL A 150 11.59 -16.70 22.79
N LYS A 151 12.03 -17.88 22.36
CA LYS A 151 11.75 -18.40 21.01
C LYS A 151 10.26 -18.58 20.74
N LEU A 152 9.50 -19.05 21.73
CA LEU A 152 8.04 -19.17 21.65
C LEU A 152 7.35 -17.81 21.48
N ASP A 153 7.80 -16.80 22.22
CA ASP A 153 7.23 -15.45 22.15
C ASP A 153 7.61 -14.72 20.85
N ILE A 154 8.77 -14.98 20.25
CA ILE A 154 9.08 -14.53 18.89
C ILE A 154 8.05 -15.08 17.89
N THR A 155 7.69 -16.37 18.00
CA THR A 155 6.71 -16.99 17.11
C THR A 155 5.27 -16.50 17.37
N LYS A 156 4.88 -16.31 18.63
CA LYS A 156 3.48 -16.05 19.02
C LYS A 156 3.12 -14.57 19.27
N LYS A 157 4.09 -13.71 19.57
CA LYS A 157 3.88 -12.34 20.09
C LYS A 157 4.67 -11.25 19.37
N THR A 158 5.35 -11.55 18.26
CA THR A 158 6.03 -10.54 17.42
C THR A 158 5.20 -10.26 16.16
N PRO A 159 4.32 -9.23 16.15
CA PRO A 159 3.44 -8.93 15.03
C PRO A 159 4.15 -8.18 13.87
N GLN A 160 5.36 -8.58 13.49
CA GLN A 160 6.10 -8.02 12.35
C GLN A 160 7.06 -9.09 11.79
N LYS A 161 7.05 -9.32 10.48
CA LYS A 161 7.80 -10.45 9.88
C LYS A 161 9.30 -10.20 9.88
N SER A 162 9.73 -8.98 9.55
CA SER A 162 11.14 -8.57 9.57
C SER A 162 11.75 -8.72 10.97
N ALA A 163 11.06 -8.24 12.01
CA ALA A 163 11.47 -8.44 13.40
C ALA A 163 11.47 -9.92 13.79
N GLN A 164 10.42 -10.69 13.47
CA GLN A 164 10.35 -12.12 13.78
C GLN A 164 11.54 -12.89 13.17
N ALA A 165 11.93 -12.59 11.92
CA ALA A 165 13.08 -13.20 11.26
C ALA A 165 14.41 -12.82 11.96
N SER A 166 14.62 -11.52 12.24
CA SER A 166 15.84 -11.03 12.90
C SER A 166 16.00 -11.59 14.32
N LEU A 167 14.93 -11.53 15.13
CA LEU A 167 14.91 -12.04 16.49
C LEU A 167 15.04 -13.58 16.54
N THR A 168 14.52 -14.29 15.53
CA THR A 168 14.74 -15.75 15.40
C THR A 168 16.22 -16.08 15.18
N LYS A 169 16.94 -15.29 14.36
CA LYS A 169 18.39 -15.44 14.18
C LYS A 169 19.14 -15.22 15.50
N ASP A 170 18.76 -14.18 16.23
CA ASP A 170 19.37 -13.86 17.54
C ASP A 170 19.12 -14.95 18.58
N VAL A 171 17.88 -15.40 18.81
CA VAL A 171 17.59 -16.45 19.81
C VAL A 171 18.25 -17.79 19.46
N ASN A 172 18.43 -18.09 18.17
CA ASN A 172 19.21 -19.25 17.74
C ASN A 172 20.72 -19.06 18.04
N LYS A 173 21.27 -17.84 17.90
CA LYS A 173 22.65 -17.54 18.36
C LYS A 173 22.79 -17.77 19.87
N ALA A 174 21.82 -17.30 20.67
CA ALA A 174 21.80 -17.54 22.11
C ALA A 174 21.77 -19.04 22.45
N ALA A 175 20.98 -19.84 21.73
CA ALA A 175 20.93 -21.29 21.90
C ALA A 175 22.29 -21.96 21.61
N VAL A 176 23.02 -21.52 20.57
CA VAL A 176 24.36 -22.03 20.25
C VAL A 176 25.37 -21.65 21.35
N LEU A 177 25.37 -20.40 21.81
CA LEU A 177 26.25 -19.95 22.91
C LEU A 177 25.99 -20.74 24.19
N TYR A 178 24.73 -21.07 24.49
CA TYR A 178 24.37 -21.89 25.66
C TYR A 178 24.99 -23.29 25.58
N GLN A 179 24.87 -23.96 24.43
CA GLN A 179 25.47 -25.29 24.23
C GLN A 179 27.01 -25.24 24.33
N GLN A 180 27.64 -24.19 23.81
CA GLN A 180 29.09 -23.98 23.95
C GLN A 180 29.50 -23.77 25.42
N GLN A 181 28.74 -22.97 26.18
CA GLN A 181 28.98 -22.74 27.61
C GLN A 181 28.84 -24.04 28.42
N MET A 182 27.79 -24.83 28.19
CA MET A 182 27.61 -26.11 28.89
C MET A 182 28.71 -27.11 28.55
N ALA A 183 29.13 -27.20 27.28
CA ALA A 183 30.24 -28.06 26.86
C ALA A 183 31.59 -27.62 27.48
N ALA A 184 31.82 -26.31 27.65
CA ALA A 184 33.01 -25.79 28.32
C ALA A 184 33.00 -26.10 29.83
N GLN A 185 31.85 -25.96 30.50
CA GLN A 185 31.69 -26.32 31.91
C GLN A 185 31.91 -27.82 32.15
N GLU A 186 31.42 -28.68 31.25
CA GLU A 186 31.61 -30.13 31.37
C GLU A 186 33.08 -30.53 31.16
N LYS A 187 33.77 -29.92 30.18
CA LYS A 187 35.23 -30.09 30.01
C LYS A 187 36.03 -29.64 31.24
N ALA A 188 35.66 -28.51 31.85
CA ALA A 188 36.32 -28.03 33.07
C ALA A 188 36.16 -29.02 34.24
N LYS A 189 34.94 -29.53 34.48
CA LYS A 189 34.67 -30.57 35.50
C LYS A 189 35.46 -31.86 35.27
N GLN A 190 35.66 -32.25 34.00
CA GLN A 190 36.44 -33.43 33.66
C GLN A 190 37.94 -33.22 33.91
N GLN A 191 38.46 -32.02 33.65
CA GLN A 191 39.84 -31.64 33.98
C GLN A 191 40.08 -31.55 35.49
N GLU A 192 39.17 -30.95 36.26
CA GLU A 192 39.22 -30.92 37.73
C GLU A 192 39.27 -32.33 38.33
N LYS A 193 38.46 -33.27 37.81
CA LYS A 193 38.49 -34.68 38.24
C LYS A 193 39.81 -35.39 37.92
N GLN A 194 40.47 -35.05 36.80
CA GLN A 194 41.79 -35.61 36.46
C GLN A 194 42.88 -35.07 37.38
N VAL A 195 42.85 -33.78 37.73
CA VAL A 195 43.80 -33.17 38.67
C VAL A 195 43.60 -33.72 40.10
N ALA A 196 42.35 -33.90 40.54
CA ALA A 196 42.04 -34.48 41.86
C ALA A 196 42.34 -36.00 41.95
N GLY A 197 42.36 -36.72 40.83
CA GLY A 197 42.72 -38.14 40.78
C GLY A 197 44.23 -38.40 40.86
N ASN A 198 45.06 -37.40 40.55
CA ASN A 198 46.51 -37.56 40.41
C ASN A 198 47.31 -37.17 41.68
N SER A 199 46.64 -36.86 42.78
CA SER A 199 47.24 -36.46 44.06
C SER A 199 47.30 -37.57 45.12
N ASN A 200 46.86 -38.79 44.79
CA ASN A 200 46.75 -39.90 45.76
C ASN A 200 47.51 -41.14 45.26
N GLY A 201 48.84 -41.05 45.21
CA GLY A 201 49.67 -42.08 44.57
C GLY A 201 51.19 -41.96 44.71
N SER A 202 51.71 -41.62 45.89
CA SER A 202 53.10 -41.96 46.27
C SER A 202 53.30 -41.91 47.79
N THR A 203 53.53 -43.07 48.39
CA THR A 203 53.93 -43.23 49.80
C THR A 203 55.21 -44.05 49.87
N THR A 204 55.99 -43.86 50.95
CA THR A 204 57.18 -44.63 51.35
C THR A 204 58.47 -44.41 50.51
N ASN A 205 59.69 -44.26 51.08
CA ASN A 205 60.12 -44.38 52.49
C ASN A 205 61.42 -43.60 52.83
N VAL A 206 61.47 -43.07 54.07
CA VAL A 206 62.61 -42.99 55.02
C VAL A 206 63.96 -42.33 54.60
N ALA A 207 64.29 -41.20 55.26
CA ALA A 207 65.45 -41.09 56.19
C ALA A 207 65.40 -39.78 57.03
N GLU A 208 66.05 -39.80 58.19
CA GLU A 208 66.13 -38.74 59.23
C GLU A 208 67.06 -37.55 58.79
N GLU A 209 67.17 -36.39 59.47
CA GLU A 209 67.12 -36.09 60.91
C GLU A 209 66.89 -34.58 61.24
N LYS A 210 66.36 -34.30 62.46
CA LYS A 210 66.47 -33.06 63.30
C LYS A 210 66.00 -31.66 62.82
N GLY A 211 65.01 -31.12 63.56
CA GLY A 211 65.28 -29.93 64.41
C GLY A 211 64.24 -28.79 64.51
N SER A 212 63.43 -28.75 65.59
CA SER A 212 62.81 -27.56 66.25
C SER A 212 61.87 -26.61 65.43
N THR A 213 60.80 -25.99 65.96
CA THR A 213 60.16 -25.93 67.31
C THR A 213 58.70 -25.39 67.23
N ASN A 214 57.90 -25.64 68.27
CA ASN A 214 56.73 -24.84 68.76
C ASN A 214 55.38 -24.75 67.98
N LYS A 215 54.49 -25.73 68.22
CA LYS A 215 53.22 -25.66 69.03
C LYS A 215 52.68 -24.26 69.47
N PRO A 216 51.34 -23.99 69.70
CA PRO A 216 50.05 -24.68 69.36
C PRO A 216 48.87 -23.79 68.82
N SER A 217 47.72 -24.42 68.45
CA SER A 217 46.27 -24.09 68.74
C SER A 217 45.72 -22.63 68.64
N ASN A 218 44.42 -22.34 68.39
CA ASN A 218 43.17 -23.12 68.48
C ASN A 218 41.99 -22.46 67.70
N ALA A 219 40.82 -23.12 67.65
CA ALA A 219 39.41 -22.62 67.54
C ALA A 219 39.11 -21.16 67.06
N ALA A 220 38.28 -20.91 66.03
CA ALA A 220 36.82 -21.14 65.84
C ALA A 220 35.88 -20.08 66.47
N GLY A 221 34.78 -19.73 65.77
CA GLY A 221 33.75 -18.72 66.15
C GLY A 221 33.65 -17.57 65.13
N GLU A 222 32.69 -17.59 64.21
CA GLU A 222 31.41 -16.85 64.24
C GLU A 222 31.55 -15.31 64.26
N ALA A 223 31.26 -14.55 63.19
CA ALA A 223 30.03 -14.37 62.39
C ALA A 223 29.10 -13.25 62.91
N SER A 224 29.00 -12.14 62.14
CA SER A 224 27.83 -11.24 61.97
C SER A 224 28.29 -9.94 61.26
N LYS A 225 27.67 -9.54 60.13
CA LYS A 225 26.63 -8.46 59.98
C LYS A 225 27.17 -7.03 60.15
N ASP A 226 26.65 -5.99 59.48
CA ASP A 226 25.69 -5.89 58.36
C ASP A 226 25.80 -4.48 57.72
N VAL A 227 25.47 -4.39 56.43
CA VAL A 227 24.67 -3.31 55.78
C VAL A 227 25.11 -1.81 55.78
N SER A 228 25.08 -1.28 54.54
CA SER A 228 24.75 0.10 54.09
C SER A 228 25.80 1.22 54.05
N GLY A 229 25.63 2.10 53.04
CA GLY A 229 25.47 3.53 53.38
C GLY A 229 26.47 4.53 52.80
N SER A 230 26.56 4.64 51.47
CA SER A 230 26.95 5.86 50.72
C SER A 230 27.19 7.16 51.51
N SER A 231 28.37 7.80 51.37
CA SER A 231 28.53 9.03 50.57
C SER A 231 29.91 9.74 50.69
N ASN A 232 30.46 10.14 49.55
CA ASN A 232 31.06 11.46 49.23
C ASN A 232 32.09 12.14 50.16
N THR A 233 33.30 12.46 49.65
CA THR A 233 33.83 13.85 49.44
C THR A 233 35.36 13.92 49.26
N GLY A 234 35.84 14.78 48.34
CA GLY A 234 37.20 15.39 48.28
C GLY A 234 38.39 14.46 47.97
N GLY A 235 39.42 14.88 47.22
CA GLY A 235 39.67 16.12 46.47
C GLY A 235 41.14 16.22 45.98
N ASN A 236 41.45 17.23 45.16
CA ASN A 236 42.79 17.69 44.73
C ASN A 236 43.59 16.82 43.71
N THR A 237 43.80 17.28 42.46
CA THR A 237 44.90 18.14 41.88
C THR A 237 46.05 17.29 41.29
N ASP A 238 46.69 17.60 40.15
CA ASP A 238 46.67 18.79 39.28
C ASP A 238 47.13 18.46 37.83
N SER A 239 46.87 19.37 36.86
CA SER A 239 47.68 19.76 35.66
C SER A 239 48.51 18.73 34.84
N SER A 240 48.65 18.77 33.50
CA SER A 240 48.22 19.65 32.38
C SER A 240 48.16 18.77 31.10
N ALA A 241 47.21 18.88 30.18
CA ALA A 241 46.93 19.97 29.24
C ALA A 241 48.10 20.32 28.30
N ASN A 242 47.98 19.96 27.00
CA ASN A 242 47.80 21.00 25.98
C ASN A 242 47.09 20.49 24.71
N THR A 243 46.61 21.45 23.92
CA THR A 243 45.68 21.31 22.78
C THR A 243 46.37 21.75 21.48
N GLU A 244 45.94 21.30 20.29
CA GLU A 244 45.77 22.19 19.11
C GLU A 244 45.15 21.56 17.86
N SER A 245 44.77 22.43 16.92
CA SER A 245 44.27 22.20 15.56
C SER A 245 44.44 23.54 14.78
N SER A 246 44.31 23.66 13.46
CA SER A 246 43.52 22.90 12.48
C SER A 246 44.16 22.99 11.07
N GLU A 247 43.34 22.85 10.02
CA GLU A 247 43.61 23.30 8.62
C GLU A 247 44.61 22.48 7.78
N ALA A 248 44.67 22.56 6.43
CA ALA A 248 43.62 22.63 5.39
C ALA A 248 44.29 22.44 3.99
N SER A 249 43.57 21.91 2.99
CA SER A 249 43.85 22.03 1.52
C SER A 249 45.17 21.45 0.94
N SER A 250 45.36 21.19 -0.37
CA SER A 250 44.44 20.90 -1.50
C SER A 250 45.21 20.44 -2.78
N SER A 251 44.54 19.69 -3.68
CA SER A 251 44.85 19.56 -5.14
C SER A 251 46.13 18.77 -5.56
N LYS A 252 46.35 18.28 -6.80
CA LYS A 252 45.62 18.34 -8.11
C LYS A 252 46.15 17.25 -9.11
N SER A 253 45.56 17.19 -10.32
CA SER A 253 45.98 16.50 -11.59
C SER A 253 45.17 15.22 -11.95
N SER A 254 44.11 15.31 -12.79
CA SER A 254 44.03 15.24 -14.28
C SER A 254 43.86 13.79 -14.81
N GLY A 255 42.99 13.40 -15.75
CA GLY A 255 42.31 14.11 -16.86
C GLY A 255 42.99 13.73 -18.20
N SER A 256 42.34 13.42 -19.34
CA SER A 256 40.91 13.35 -19.72
C SER A 256 40.73 12.44 -20.98
N ALA A 257 39.51 12.31 -21.52
CA ALA A 257 39.12 11.39 -22.61
C ALA A 257 39.52 11.80 -24.05
N SER A 258 39.42 10.88 -25.03
CA SER A 258 38.60 11.03 -26.27
C SER A 258 38.79 9.89 -27.31
N THR A 259 37.70 9.51 -28.01
CA THR A 259 37.67 8.76 -29.29
C THR A 259 37.54 9.75 -30.48
N PRO A 260 37.89 9.40 -31.74
CA PRO A 260 36.86 8.85 -32.68
C PRO A 260 37.32 7.99 -33.91
N LYS A 261 36.33 7.35 -34.55
CA LYS A 261 36.16 7.01 -36.00
C LYS A 261 37.04 5.96 -36.74
N ASN A 262 36.47 4.75 -36.89
CA ASN A 262 35.98 4.10 -38.12
C ASN A 262 36.72 4.25 -39.49
N GLU A 263 37.15 3.11 -40.07
CA GLU A 263 37.05 2.81 -41.51
C GLU A 263 37.07 1.29 -41.82
N GLN A 264 36.97 0.88 -43.09
CA GLN A 264 36.18 -0.29 -43.56
C GLN A 264 36.94 -1.27 -44.51
N SER A 265 36.40 -2.48 -44.72
CA SER A 265 36.62 -3.44 -45.84
C SER A 265 37.56 -4.64 -45.55
N THR A 266 37.47 -5.86 -46.14
CA THR A 266 36.40 -6.67 -46.80
C THR A 266 36.94 -8.09 -47.09
N SER A 267 36.06 -9.11 -47.28
CA SER A 267 36.31 -10.40 -47.98
C SER A 267 37.28 -11.41 -47.30
N THR A 268 37.25 -12.75 -47.48
CA THR A 268 36.33 -13.76 -48.07
C THR A 268 36.83 -15.15 -47.64
N GLY A 269 35.97 -16.18 -47.53
CA GLY A 269 36.45 -17.59 -47.51
C GLY A 269 35.67 -18.56 -46.60
N SER A 270 35.00 -19.53 -47.23
CA SER A 270 34.51 -20.79 -46.65
C SER A 270 35.21 -21.96 -47.41
N PRO A 271 35.05 -23.27 -47.10
CA PRO A 271 34.23 -23.92 -46.06
C PRO A 271 34.95 -25.04 -45.27
N GLY A 272 34.25 -25.66 -44.31
CA GLY A 272 34.71 -26.89 -43.64
C GLY A 272 33.75 -27.44 -42.58
N GLN A 273 33.06 -28.55 -42.87
CA GLN A 273 32.13 -29.21 -41.95
C GLN A 273 32.86 -29.96 -40.82
N SER A 274 32.33 -29.95 -39.60
CA SER A 274 31.62 -31.13 -39.04
C SER A 274 31.22 -30.97 -37.56
N SER A 275 30.12 -31.65 -37.22
CA SER A 275 29.73 -32.13 -35.88
C SER A 275 29.12 -31.15 -34.86
N GLY A 276 27.80 -31.31 -34.69
CA GLY A 276 27.26 -31.53 -33.34
C GLY A 276 26.85 -30.32 -32.51
N ASN A 277 25.69 -29.72 -32.82
CA ASN A 277 24.68 -29.54 -31.78
C ASN A 277 23.26 -29.34 -32.34
N LYS A 278 22.33 -30.18 -31.87
CA LYS A 278 20.92 -30.15 -32.23
C LYS A 278 20.23 -29.01 -31.48
N ALA A 279 20.26 -27.81 -32.05
CA ALA A 279 19.64 -26.62 -31.47
C ALA A 279 18.15 -26.86 -31.20
N SER A 280 17.71 -26.55 -29.99
CA SER A 280 16.33 -26.75 -29.54
C SER A 280 15.43 -25.65 -30.08
N SER A 281 14.64 -25.95 -31.11
CA SER A 281 13.56 -25.10 -31.61
C SER A 281 12.23 -25.49 -30.98
N ASP A 282 11.95 -24.98 -29.78
CA ASP A 282 10.71 -24.22 -29.49
C ASP A 282 10.67 -23.81 -28.00
N GLN A 283 11.07 -22.58 -27.72
CA GLN A 283 10.82 -21.94 -26.42
C GLN A 283 9.44 -21.26 -26.48
N SER A 284 8.46 -21.87 -25.79
CA SER A 284 7.07 -21.42 -25.75
C SER A 284 6.90 -19.94 -25.34
N PRO A 285 6.02 -19.15 -25.99
CA PRO A 285 5.88 -17.70 -25.80
C PRO A 285 5.11 -17.29 -24.53
N ALA A 286 5.21 -18.07 -23.45
CA ALA A 286 4.40 -17.96 -22.24
C ALA A 286 4.88 -16.86 -21.25
N ALA A 287 6.16 -16.47 -21.30
CA ALA A 287 6.77 -15.63 -20.26
C ALA A 287 6.28 -14.17 -20.24
N ASN A 288 5.90 -13.60 -21.40
CA ASN A 288 5.65 -12.14 -21.55
C ASN A 288 4.20 -11.78 -21.91
N GLN A 289 3.24 -12.67 -21.61
CA GLN A 289 1.82 -12.43 -21.88
C GLN A 289 1.17 -11.53 -20.80
N PRO A 290 0.26 -10.59 -21.16
CA PRO A 290 -0.41 -9.72 -20.21
C PRO A 290 -1.30 -10.51 -19.24
N VAL A 291 -1.63 -9.93 -18.08
CA VAL A 291 -2.46 -10.60 -17.04
C VAL A 291 -3.77 -11.16 -17.60
N VAL A 292 -4.44 -10.42 -18.50
CA VAL A 292 -5.68 -10.85 -19.15
C VAL A 292 -5.56 -12.08 -20.04
N ALA A 293 -4.36 -12.43 -20.50
CA ALA A 293 -4.13 -13.67 -21.24
C ALA A 293 -4.05 -14.92 -20.34
N LYS A 294 -3.86 -14.71 -19.03
CA LYS A 294 -3.71 -15.76 -18.00
C LYS A 294 -4.98 -15.96 -17.17
N MET A 295 -6.01 -15.15 -17.41
CA MET A 295 -7.35 -15.25 -16.82
C MET A 295 -8.13 -16.42 -17.44
N ASN A 296 -8.95 -17.12 -16.66
CA ASN A 296 -9.82 -18.18 -17.20
C ASN A 296 -10.83 -17.59 -18.20
N LEU A 297 -11.30 -16.37 -17.93
CA LEU A 297 -12.13 -15.55 -18.81
C LEU A 297 -11.55 -15.34 -20.22
N ALA A 298 -10.22 -15.44 -20.38
CA ALA A 298 -9.52 -15.27 -21.66
C ALA A 298 -9.87 -16.31 -22.73
N SER A 299 -10.51 -17.41 -22.31
CA SER A 299 -11.08 -18.46 -23.16
C SER A 299 -12.52 -18.18 -23.60
N ARG A 300 -13.24 -17.30 -22.89
CA ARG A 300 -14.68 -17.05 -23.05
C ARG A 300 -15.01 -15.78 -23.81
N THR A 301 -14.05 -14.88 -23.99
CA THR A 301 -14.23 -13.60 -24.68
C THR A 301 -12.94 -13.14 -25.36
N ASN A 302 -13.10 -12.27 -26.36
CA ASN A 302 -12.01 -11.56 -27.02
C ASN A 302 -11.88 -10.11 -26.53
N GLN A 303 -12.71 -9.65 -25.59
CA GLN A 303 -12.66 -8.27 -25.07
C GLN A 303 -12.91 -8.22 -23.56
N ILE A 304 -11.97 -7.62 -22.83
CA ILE A 304 -12.01 -7.49 -21.36
C ILE A 304 -11.70 -6.04 -20.97
N ILE A 305 -12.51 -5.45 -20.10
CA ILE A 305 -12.20 -4.22 -19.38
C ILE A 305 -11.81 -4.59 -17.95
N THR A 306 -10.57 -4.34 -17.54
CA THR A 306 -10.10 -4.60 -16.17
C THR A 306 -10.15 -3.31 -15.36
N VAL A 307 -10.80 -3.35 -14.19
CA VAL A 307 -10.93 -2.23 -13.25
C VAL A 307 -10.25 -2.61 -11.95
N VAL A 308 -9.08 -2.04 -11.70
CA VAL A 308 -8.30 -2.26 -10.47
C VAL A 308 -8.44 -1.04 -9.57
N ALA A 309 -9.26 -1.17 -8.52
CA ALA A 309 -9.63 -0.07 -7.64
C ALA A 309 -8.73 0.09 -6.41
N SER A 310 -8.49 1.35 -6.02
CA SER A 310 -7.88 1.78 -4.78
C SER A 310 -8.73 2.91 -4.19
N GLY A 311 -9.51 2.59 -3.16
CA GLY A 311 -10.61 3.45 -2.70
C GLY A 311 -11.62 3.71 -3.83
N SER A 312 -12.04 4.96 -3.99
CA SER A 312 -13.00 5.41 -5.02
C SER A 312 -12.38 5.68 -6.40
N SER A 313 -11.07 5.46 -6.55
CA SER A 313 -10.34 5.61 -7.82
C SER A 313 -9.94 4.24 -8.36
N ALA A 314 -9.78 4.10 -9.67
CA ALA A 314 -9.33 2.85 -10.28
C ALA A 314 -8.40 3.11 -11.47
N ASN A 315 -7.50 2.16 -11.75
CA ASN A 315 -6.91 2.04 -13.07
C ASN A 315 -7.83 1.16 -13.92
N VAL A 316 -8.29 1.71 -15.05
CA VAL A 316 -9.18 1.02 -15.99
C VAL A 316 -8.44 0.81 -17.30
N LYS A 317 -8.27 -0.45 -17.69
CA LYS A 317 -7.62 -0.86 -18.93
C LYS A 317 -8.64 -1.59 -19.81
N PHE A 318 -8.64 -1.31 -21.11
CA PHE A 318 -9.43 -2.06 -22.10
C PHE A 318 -8.50 -2.93 -22.93
N TRP A 319 -8.83 -4.20 -23.10
CA TRP A 319 -8.04 -5.22 -23.76
C TRP A 319 -8.84 -5.90 -24.86
N GLU A 320 -8.17 -6.18 -25.98
CA GLU A 320 -8.74 -6.79 -27.18
C GLU A 320 -7.82 -7.92 -27.67
N LYS A 321 -8.40 -9.09 -27.96
CA LYS A 321 -7.70 -10.28 -28.47
C LYS A 321 -7.80 -10.31 -29.99
N SER A 322 -6.66 -10.32 -30.67
CA SER A 322 -6.56 -10.40 -32.12
C SER A 322 -5.51 -11.44 -32.49
N ASN A 323 -5.87 -12.39 -33.36
CA ASN A 323 -5.02 -13.51 -33.80
C ASN A 323 -4.37 -14.24 -32.60
N GLY A 324 -5.20 -14.62 -31.62
CA GLY A 324 -4.79 -15.29 -30.39
C GLY A 324 -4.11 -14.39 -29.33
N THR A 325 -3.61 -13.21 -29.72
CA THR A 325 -2.79 -12.33 -28.88
C THR A 325 -3.62 -11.20 -28.25
N TRP A 326 -3.50 -11.00 -26.94
CA TRP A 326 -4.14 -9.89 -26.22
C TRP A 326 -3.33 -8.60 -26.34
N LYS A 327 -4.00 -7.49 -26.69
CA LYS A 327 -3.43 -6.15 -26.80
C LYS A 327 -4.20 -5.18 -25.92
N GLN A 328 -3.49 -4.25 -25.27
CA GLN A 328 -4.12 -3.15 -24.53
C GLN A 328 -4.53 -2.05 -25.51
N VAL A 329 -5.82 -1.67 -25.51
CA VAL A 329 -6.36 -0.55 -26.29
C VAL A 329 -6.07 0.78 -25.59
N PHE A 330 -6.30 0.85 -24.26
CA PHE A 330 -5.93 1.99 -23.42
C PHE A 330 -5.72 1.57 -21.96
N SER A 331 -5.10 2.45 -21.18
CA SER A 331 -5.07 2.45 -19.71
C SER A 331 -5.33 3.87 -19.23
N VAL A 332 -6.32 4.06 -18.36
CA VAL A 332 -6.73 5.39 -17.86
C VAL A 332 -7.10 5.36 -16.38
N ASN A 333 -7.08 6.53 -15.74
CA ASN A 333 -7.66 6.70 -14.41
C ASN A 333 -9.19 6.78 -14.53
N GLY A 334 -9.88 5.95 -13.77
CA GLY A 334 -11.32 5.95 -13.62
C GLY A 334 -11.75 6.17 -12.16
N ARG A 335 -13.06 6.20 -11.97
CA ARG A 335 -13.73 6.30 -10.67
C ARG A 335 -14.66 5.09 -10.51
N VAL A 336 -14.81 4.65 -9.27
CA VAL A 336 -15.72 3.57 -8.85
C VAL A 336 -16.62 4.11 -7.73
N GLY A 337 -17.41 3.23 -7.12
CA GLY A 337 -18.21 3.57 -5.94
C GLY A 337 -17.40 4.32 -4.88
N SER A 338 -18.02 5.26 -4.15
CA SER A 338 -17.33 6.01 -3.09
C SER A 338 -16.74 5.13 -1.98
N GLN A 339 -17.29 3.93 -1.78
CA GLN A 339 -16.79 2.88 -0.89
C GLN A 339 -15.93 1.81 -1.60
N GLY A 340 -15.52 2.06 -2.85
CA GLY A 340 -14.64 1.21 -3.65
C GLY A 340 -15.33 0.00 -4.30
N VAL A 341 -14.55 -1.07 -4.52
CA VAL A 341 -15.02 -2.34 -5.12
C VAL A 341 -15.28 -3.38 -4.03
N GLY A 342 -16.50 -3.90 -3.97
CA GLY A 342 -17.02 -4.66 -2.84
C GLY A 342 -18.17 -5.61 -3.18
N ALA A 343 -18.77 -6.21 -2.15
CA ALA A 343 -20.12 -6.75 -2.26
C ALA A 343 -21.08 -5.56 -2.42
N ALA A 344 -21.91 -5.59 -3.46
CA ALA A 344 -22.87 -4.54 -3.77
C ALA A 344 -24.25 -4.86 -3.16
N ASP A 345 -24.99 -3.80 -2.84
CA ASP A 345 -26.36 -3.80 -2.34
C ASP A 345 -26.93 -2.38 -2.55
N GLU A 346 -28.24 -2.17 -2.35
CA GLU A 346 -28.89 -0.87 -2.57
C GLU A 346 -28.51 0.23 -1.56
N ASN A 347 -27.82 -0.09 -0.45
CA ASN A 347 -27.54 0.85 0.62
C ASN A 347 -26.09 1.36 0.62
N HIS A 348 -25.19 0.71 -0.14
CA HIS A 348 -23.77 0.99 -0.13
C HIS A 348 -23.25 1.40 -1.50
N SER A 349 -22.53 2.51 -1.56
CA SER A 349 -21.91 3.01 -2.80
C SER A 349 -20.67 2.21 -3.20
N ARG A 350 -20.84 0.94 -3.55
CA ARG A 350 -19.77 -0.01 -3.93
C ARG A 350 -19.98 -0.48 -5.36
N THR A 351 -18.90 -0.52 -6.13
CA THR A 351 -18.89 -1.22 -7.41
C THR A 351 -18.82 -2.73 -7.16
N PRO A 352 -19.67 -3.55 -7.82
CA PRO A 352 -19.70 -4.99 -7.57
C PRO A 352 -18.36 -5.64 -7.97
N ARG A 353 -17.69 -6.31 -7.01
CA ARG A 353 -16.50 -7.13 -7.26
C ARG A 353 -16.90 -8.38 -8.05
N GLY A 354 -16.22 -8.65 -9.16
CA GLY A 354 -16.49 -9.83 -9.98
C GLY A 354 -16.23 -9.59 -11.47
N ALA A 355 -16.50 -10.61 -12.27
CA ALA A 355 -16.50 -10.56 -13.73
C ALA A 355 -17.93 -10.60 -14.26
N TYR A 356 -18.30 -9.59 -15.05
CA TYR A 356 -19.67 -9.39 -15.56
C TYR A 356 -19.64 -9.15 -17.07
N SER A 357 -20.59 -9.71 -17.81
CA SER A 357 -20.73 -9.38 -19.22
C SER A 357 -21.21 -7.94 -19.38
N LEU A 358 -20.84 -7.31 -20.49
CA LEU A 358 -21.33 -5.99 -20.86
C LEU A 358 -22.56 -6.14 -21.76
N GLY A 359 -23.63 -5.42 -21.42
CA GLY A 359 -24.94 -5.48 -22.04
C GLY A 359 -25.09 -4.49 -23.20
N HIS A 360 -26.31 -3.96 -23.34
CA HIS A 360 -26.57 -2.92 -24.34
C HIS A 360 -25.86 -1.61 -23.98
N ALA A 361 -25.52 -0.86 -25.02
CA ALA A 361 -25.02 0.51 -24.90
C ALA A 361 -26.19 1.49 -24.76
N PHE A 362 -25.91 2.67 -24.22
CA PHE A 362 -26.88 3.75 -24.12
C PHE A 362 -26.21 5.13 -24.10
N GLY A 363 -27.02 6.18 -24.22
CA GLY A 363 -26.58 7.55 -23.93
C GLY A 363 -27.40 8.62 -24.62
N THR A 364 -26.91 9.86 -24.60
CA THR A 364 -27.56 11.00 -25.27
C THR A 364 -27.38 10.96 -26.80
N SER A 365 -26.32 10.32 -27.30
CA SER A 365 -26.09 10.05 -28.71
C SER A 365 -25.21 8.81 -28.92
N ASN A 366 -25.37 8.12 -30.06
CA ASN A 366 -24.56 6.95 -30.42
C ASN A 366 -23.28 7.40 -31.14
N PRO A 367 -22.06 7.13 -30.61
CA PRO A 367 -20.79 7.50 -31.26
C PRO A 367 -20.31 6.49 -32.33
N GLY A 368 -21.15 5.53 -32.73
CA GLY A 368 -20.83 4.47 -33.69
C GLY A 368 -20.55 3.12 -33.04
N THR A 369 -21.39 2.68 -32.09
CA THR A 369 -21.25 1.36 -31.47
C THR A 369 -21.84 0.21 -32.30
N SER A 370 -21.24 -0.97 -32.19
CA SER A 370 -21.76 -2.23 -32.74
C SER A 370 -22.81 -2.91 -31.85
N LEU A 371 -22.91 -2.50 -30.58
CA LEU A 371 -23.89 -3.02 -29.64
C LEU A 371 -25.29 -2.44 -29.91
N SER A 372 -26.33 -3.14 -29.45
CA SER A 372 -27.66 -2.53 -29.35
C SER A 372 -27.58 -1.25 -28.52
N PHE A 373 -28.07 -0.14 -29.05
CA PHE A 373 -27.98 1.18 -28.42
C PHE A 373 -29.36 1.70 -28.01
N ARG A 374 -29.52 2.16 -26.77
CA ARG A 374 -30.71 2.88 -26.28
C ARG A 374 -30.41 4.37 -26.13
N GLN A 375 -31.10 5.21 -26.87
CA GLN A 375 -31.01 6.65 -26.66
C GLN A 375 -31.84 7.06 -25.44
N ILE A 376 -31.24 7.84 -24.54
CA ILE A 376 -31.92 8.37 -23.35
C ILE A 376 -33.00 9.38 -23.80
N THR A 377 -34.19 9.24 -23.23
CA THR A 377 -35.29 10.20 -23.32
C THR A 377 -35.63 10.74 -21.92
N ASN A 378 -36.44 11.81 -21.84
CA ASN A 378 -36.99 12.32 -20.57
C ASN A 378 -37.95 11.33 -19.86
N ARG A 379 -38.13 10.12 -20.40
CA ARG A 379 -38.90 9.03 -19.81
C ARG A 379 -38.02 7.84 -19.39
N SER A 380 -36.71 7.88 -19.65
CA SER A 380 -35.81 6.75 -19.36
C SER A 380 -35.47 6.68 -17.86
N TYR A 381 -35.89 5.61 -17.21
CA TYR A 381 -35.55 5.28 -15.82
C TYR A 381 -34.86 3.92 -15.73
N TRP A 382 -33.86 3.81 -14.86
CA TRP A 382 -33.45 2.50 -14.33
C TRP A 382 -34.19 2.25 -13.02
N ILE A 383 -34.94 1.15 -12.94
CA ILE A 383 -35.77 0.85 -11.77
C ILE A 383 -34.88 0.25 -10.67
N SER A 384 -34.87 0.91 -9.52
CA SER A 384 -34.03 0.59 -8.36
C SER A 384 -34.87 0.47 -7.07
N ASN A 385 -36.14 0.87 -7.10
CA ASN A 385 -37.11 0.52 -6.06
C ASN A 385 -37.29 -1.00 -5.97
N VAL A 386 -36.82 -1.59 -4.86
CA VAL A 386 -36.86 -3.04 -4.58
C VAL A 386 -38.27 -3.64 -4.54
N ASN A 387 -39.31 -2.81 -4.39
CA ASN A 387 -40.71 -3.24 -4.36
C ASN A 387 -41.38 -3.18 -5.75
N ASP A 388 -40.67 -2.73 -6.79
CA ASP A 388 -41.20 -2.66 -8.15
C ASP A 388 -40.98 -3.99 -8.89
N PRO A 389 -42.00 -4.61 -9.51
CA PRO A 389 -41.83 -5.85 -10.30
C PRO A 389 -40.85 -5.74 -11.47
N GLN A 390 -40.52 -4.52 -11.90
CA GLN A 390 -39.54 -4.23 -12.94
C GLN A 390 -38.15 -3.86 -12.38
N TYR A 391 -37.89 -4.12 -11.10
CA TYR A 391 -36.61 -3.86 -10.43
C TYR A 391 -35.38 -4.35 -11.23
N ASN A 392 -34.33 -3.53 -11.18
CA ASN A 392 -33.07 -3.64 -11.93
C ASN A 392 -33.28 -3.76 -13.46
N THR A 393 -34.16 -2.95 -14.04
CA THR A 393 -34.35 -2.86 -15.51
C THR A 393 -34.55 -1.43 -16.00
N TRP A 394 -34.27 -1.19 -17.28
CA TRP A 394 -34.59 0.05 -17.99
C TRP A 394 -36.08 0.10 -18.38
N GLN A 395 -36.78 1.18 -18.03
CA GLN A 395 -38.19 1.44 -18.37
C GLN A 395 -38.42 2.86 -18.91
N GLU A 396 -39.45 3.04 -19.74
CA GLU A 396 -39.85 4.33 -20.32
C GLU A 396 -41.14 4.88 -19.67
N ARG A 397 -41.00 5.54 -18.52
CA ARG A 397 -42.11 6.01 -17.66
C ARG A 397 -42.23 7.54 -17.68
N SER A 398 -43.43 8.08 -17.48
CA SER A 398 -43.65 9.54 -17.30
C SER A 398 -43.23 10.04 -15.92
N SER A 399 -43.19 9.13 -14.94
CA SER A 399 -42.76 9.34 -13.56
C SER A 399 -42.43 7.98 -12.94
N SER A 400 -41.56 7.94 -11.93
CA SER A 400 -41.20 6.71 -11.22
C SER A 400 -40.94 7.00 -9.73
N ASN A 401 -40.56 5.99 -8.95
CA ASN A 401 -40.23 6.17 -7.54
C ASN A 401 -38.96 7.04 -7.40
N ARG A 402 -38.82 7.78 -6.29
CA ARG A 402 -37.59 8.55 -5.98
C ARG A 402 -36.32 7.70 -5.88
N ALA A 403 -36.47 6.39 -5.65
CA ALA A 403 -35.36 5.44 -5.64
C ALA A 403 -34.89 5.07 -7.05
N ASP A 404 -35.75 5.20 -8.07
CA ASP A 404 -35.41 4.85 -9.45
C ASP A 404 -34.54 5.94 -10.09
N GLU A 405 -33.54 5.52 -10.83
CA GLU A 405 -32.58 6.44 -11.43
C GLU A 405 -33.14 7.06 -12.71
N HIS A 406 -33.50 8.34 -12.66
CA HIS A 406 -33.93 9.10 -13.84
C HIS A 406 -32.72 9.41 -14.74
N MET A 407 -32.55 8.64 -15.81
CA MET A 407 -31.30 8.64 -16.58
C MET A 407 -31.06 9.96 -17.32
N ALA A 408 -32.11 10.67 -17.72
CA ALA A 408 -32.02 12.00 -18.33
C ALA A 408 -31.50 13.09 -17.38
N SER A 409 -31.51 12.87 -16.06
CA SER A 409 -30.90 13.80 -15.08
C SER A 409 -29.37 13.82 -15.11
N TYR A 410 -28.72 12.90 -15.83
CA TYR A 410 -27.25 12.74 -15.85
C TYR A 410 -26.62 12.86 -17.26
N PRO A 411 -26.93 13.90 -18.05
CA PRO A 411 -26.56 13.97 -19.47
C PRO A 411 -25.04 14.02 -19.73
N THR A 412 -24.25 14.44 -18.75
CA THR A 412 -22.77 14.44 -18.82
C THR A 412 -22.22 13.03 -18.59
N GLN A 413 -22.63 12.37 -17.50
CA GLN A 413 -22.20 11.03 -17.14
C GLN A 413 -22.69 10.01 -18.17
N TYR A 414 -23.95 10.12 -18.58
CA TYR A 414 -24.59 9.24 -19.55
C TYR A 414 -24.63 9.82 -20.96
N ARG A 415 -23.66 10.68 -21.30
CA ARG A 415 -23.37 10.99 -22.71
C ARG A 415 -23.11 9.69 -23.49
N TYR A 416 -22.33 8.80 -22.89
CA TYR A 416 -22.06 7.43 -23.35
C TYR A 416 -22.06 6.49 -22.13
N GLY A 417 -22.73 5.34 -22.24
CA GLY A 417 -22.81 4.32 -21.20
C GLY A 417 -22.95 2.90 -21.76
N VAL A 418 -22.57 1.90 -20.97
CA VAL A 418 -22.83 0.47 -21.22
C VAL A 418 -23.31 -0.19 -19.94
N VAL A 419 -24.30 -1.06 -20.03
CA VAL A 419 -24.81 -1.83 -18.88
C VAL A 419 -23.78 -2.86 -18.42
N ILE A 420 -23.49 -2.87 -17.13
CA ILE A 420 -22.77 -3.97 -16.47
C ILE A 420 -23.85 -4.97 -16.05
N ASN A 421 -23.81 -6.20 -16.57
CA ASN A 421 -24.83 -7.22 -16.30
C ASN A 421 -24.66 -7.86 -14.92
N TYR A 422 -24.76 -7.04 -13.87
CA TYR A 422 -24.85 -7.43 -12.47
C TYR A 422 -26.32 -7.58 -12.06
N ASN A 423 -26.61 -8.51 -11.15
CA ASN A 423 -27.96 -8.79 -10.63
C ASN A 423 -29.04 -8.97 -11.73
N THR A 424 -28.70 -9.69 -12.81
CA THR A 424 -29.64 -9.97 -13.92
C THR A 424 -30.79 -10.90 -13.53
N ALA A 425 -30.64 -11.65 -12.44
CA ALA A 425 -31.74 -12.36 -11.78
C ALA A 425 -32.79 -11.42 -11.17
N ARG A 426 -32.45 -10.12 -11.00
CA ARG A 426 -33.28 -9.08 -10.37
C ARG A 426 -33.66 -9.42 -8.92
N THR A 427 -32.72 -9.98 -8.18
CA THR A 427 -32.87 -10.26 -6.74
C THR A 427 -33.00 -8.93 -5.99
N PRO A 428 -34.16 -8.62 -5.36
CA PRO A 428 -34.37 -7.33 -4.71
C PRO A 428 -33.32 -7.05 -3.63
N GLY A 429 -32.84 -5.81 -3.58
CA GLY A 429 -31.87 -5.35 -2.57
C GLY A 429 -30.40 -5.72 -2.86
N ALA A 430 -30.12 -6.62 -3.80
CA ALA A 430 -28.75 -7.01 -4.15
C ALA A 430 -27.97 -5.92 -4.93
N GLY A 431 -28.60 -4.81 -5.29
CA GLY A 431 -27.99 -3.68 -6.00
C GLY A 431 -28.44 -3.62 -7.47
N SER A 432 -28.51 -2.39 -8.00
CA SER A 432 -29.03 -2.09 -9.33
C SER A 432 -28.28 -0.91 -9.97
N GLY A 433 -28.54 -0.64 -11.26
CA GLY A 433 -28.07 0.57 -11.93
C GLY A 433 -26.55 0.63 -12.18
N PHE A 434 -25.89 -0.52 -12.35
CA PHE A 434 -24.44 -0.55 -12.56
C PHE A 434 -24.08 -0.37 -14.04
N PHE A 435 -23.39 0.73 -14.33
CA PHE A 435 -22.96 1.11 -15.67
C PHE A 435 -21.46 1.37 -15.75
N LEU A 436 -20.91 1.23 -16.96
CA LEU A 436 -19.63 1.82 -17.35
C LEU A 436 -19.94 3.10 -18.16
N HIS A 437 -19.56 4.29 -17.67
CA HIS A 437 -20.02 5.57 -18.24
C HIS A 437 -18.95 6.69 -18.21
N CYS A 438 -19.32 7.90 -18.68
CA CYS A 438 -18.42 9.06 -18.71
C CYS A 438 -18.18 9.63 -17.29
N SER A 439 -16.93 9.94 -16.97
CA SER A 439 -16.53 10.54 -15.70
C SER A 439 -16.78 12.04 -15.65
N ASN A 440 -17.34 12.50 -14.53
CA ASN A 440 -17.35 13.91 -14.08
C ASN A 440 -16.27 14.17 -13.01
N SER A 441 -15.31 13.25 -12.86
CA SER A 441 -14.26 13.21 -11.83
C SER A 441 -14.73 13.04 -10.37
N ALA A 442 -16.02 12.85 -10.10
CA ALA A 442 -16.51 12.44 -8.78
C ALA A 442 -16.44 10.91 -8.59
N ALA A 443 -16.51 10.44 -7.35
CA ALA A 443 -16.81 9.03 -7.08
C ALA A 443 -18.26 8.72 -7.49
N THR A 444 -18.54 7.47 -7.84
CA THR A 444 -19.90 7.05 -8.27
C THR A 444 -20.71 6.50 -7.09
N ALA A 445 -21.98 6.19 -7.32
CA ALA A 445 -22.79 5.38 -6.42
C ALA A 445 -22.52 3.86 -6.56
N GLY A 446 -21.65 3.44 -7.49
CA GLY A 446 -21.40 2.02 -7.77
C GLY A 446 -21.00 1.73 -9.22
N CYS A 447 -21.35 2.61 -10.16
CA CYS A 447 -20.87 2.57 -11.53
C CYS A 447 -19.33 2.65 -11.66
N VAL A 448 -18.80 2.28 -12.82
CA VAL A 448 -17.42 2.59 -13.24
C VAL A 448 -17.46 3.80 -14.17
N ALA A 449 -16.66 4.82 -13.92
CA ALA A 449 -16.63 6.04 -14.73
C ALA A 449 -15.23 6.35 -15.26
N ILE A 450 -15.09 6.54 -16.58
CA ILE A 450 -13.81 6.81 -17.26
C ILE A 450 -13.89 8.08 -18.13
N PRO A 451 -12.76 8.68 -18.57
CA PRO A 451 -12.78 9.88 -19.41
C PRO A 451 -13.65 9.69 -20.66
N THR A 452 -14.37 10.73 -21.11
CA THR A 452 -15.34 10.58 -22.21
C THR A 452 -14.71 10.05 -23.50
N GLU A 453 -13.49 10.46 -23.85
CA GLU A 453 -12.79 9.95 -25.03
C GLU A 453 -12.50 8.45 -24.95
N SER A 454 -12.20 7.96 -23.73
CA SER A 454 -12.09 6.52 -23.47
C SER A 454 -13.45 5.83 -23.57
N MET A 455 -14.56 6.43 -23.09
CA MET A 455 -15.90 5.87 -23.30
C MET A 455 -16.35 5.85 -24.76
N ARG A 456 -16.00 6.88 -25.55
CA ARG A 456 -16.21 6.91 -27.01
C ARG A 456 -15.48 5.73 -27.65
N THR A 457 -14.21 5.55 -27.28
CA THR A 457 -13.37 4.43 -27.75
C THR A 457 -13.96 3.07 -27.34
N VAL A 458 -14.46 2.94 -26.11
CA VAL A 458 -15.19 1.74 -25.66
C VAL A 458 -16.39 1.51 -26.58
N LEU A 459 -17.33 2.46 -26.70
CA LEU A 459 -18.52 2.26 -27.53
C LEU A 459 -18.19 1.91 -28.99
N GLN A 460 -17.21 2.56 -29.60
CA GLN A 460 -16.81 2.30 -30.99
C GLN A 460 -16.14 0.93 -31.23
N LYS A 461 -15.52 0.33 -30.21
CA LYS A 461 -14.78 -0.94 -30.34
C LYS A 461 -15.47 -2.13 -29.68
N LEU A 462 -16.28 -1.90 -28.66
CA LEU A 462 -16.91 -2.97 -27.89
C LEU A 462 -17.88 -3.77 -28.76
N ASN A 463 -17.78 -5.09 -28.69
CA ASN A 463 -18.66 -6.04 -29.37
C ASN A 463 -19.34 -6.99 -28.37
N GLY A 464 -20.33 -7.74 -28.86
CA GLY A 464 -21.12 -8.65 -28.04
C GLY A 464 -20.26 -9.74 -27.39
N GLY A 465 -20.47 -9.99 -26.10
CA GLY A 465 -19.68 -10.97 -25.33
C GLY A 465 -18.45 -10.41 -24.64
N ALA A 466 -18.19 -9.09 -24.70
CA ALA A 466 -17.19 -8.44 -23.87
C ALA A 466 -17.53 -8.52 -22.36
N TYR A 467 -16.50 -8.50 -21.53
CA TYR A 467 -16.63 -8.52 -20.05
C TYR A 467 -15.96 -7.31 -19.39
N ILE A 468 -16.44 -6.96 -18.21
CA ILE A 468 -15.76 -6.07 -17.25
C ILE A 468 -15.41 -6.87 -15.98
N VAL A 469 -14.22 -6.65 -15.43
CA VAL A 469 -13.72 -7.35 -14.23
C VAL A 469 -13.28 -6.32 -13.20
N ASN A 470 -14.02 -6.26 -12.09
CA ASN A 470 -13.85 -5.29 -11.02
C ASN A 470 -13.17 -5.93 -9.82
N VAL A 471 -11.99 -5.44 -9.44
CA VAL A 471 -11.16 -5.99 -8.35
C VAL A 471 -10.44 -4.89 -7.56
N THR A 472 -9.86 -5.24 -6.41
CA THR A 472 -9.05 -4.31 -5.58
C THR A 472 -7.53 -4.47 -5.72
N SER A 473 -7.06 -5.38 -6.57
CA SER A 473 -5.63 -5.57 -6.87
C SER A 473 -5.45 -6.29 -8.20
N GLU A 474 -4.32 -6.08 -8.88
CA GLU A 474 -4.08 -6.70 -10.20
C GLU A 474 -3.92 -8.24 -10.10
N SER A 475 -3.52 -8.77 -8.94
CA SER A 475 -3.47 -10.21 -8.68
C SER A 475 -4.86 -10.86 -8.53
N GLU A 476 -5.87 -10.13 -8.07
CA GLU A 476 -7.27 -10.63 -8.02
C GLU A 476 -7.85 -10.92 -9.41
N LEU A 477 -7.29 -10.36 -10.49
CA LEU A 477 -7.75 -10.63 -11.86
C LEU A 477 -7.63 -12.11 -12.23
N LEU A 478 -6.60 -12.81 -11.74
CA LEU A 478 -6.35 -14.22 -12.03
C LEU A 478 -7.38 -15.18 -11.42
N ASN A 479 -8.30 -14.69 -10.59
CA ASN A 479 -9.40 -15.47 -10.03
C ASN A 479 -10.60 -15.62 -10.99
N TYR A 480 -10.55 -14.96 -12.16
CA TYR A 480 -11.64 -14.91 -13.15
C TYR A 480 -11.16 -15.39 -14.52
#